data_AF-A0AAD3GZ67-F1
#
_entry.id   AF-A0AAD3GZ67-F1
#
_cell.length_a   1.000
_cell.length_b   1.000
_cell.length_c   1.000
_cell.angle_alpha   90.00
_cell.angle_beta   90.00
_cell.angle_gamma   90.00
#
_symmetry.space_group_name_H-M   'P 1'
#
loop_
_entity.id
_entity.type
_entity.pdbx_description
1 polymer ?
#
loop_
_entity_poly.entity_id
_entity_poly.type
_entity_poly.pdbx_seq_one_letter_code
_entity_poly.pdbx_strand_id
1 'polypeptide(L)'
;MMTRDDEINAAMPKVAPELASKYAAYPIKRQVWLSIDGQIDGSLPAFIPHKKDPNFPFPPEKEDYVWGTGPRGFGYYHILCREAYVILYHRVHEMALPCQACCCAPPLPPIHGQRPSAKELDDVKDVMYNRSIASRPDDFLAQKEAIEIARGEAQRYYHQDQNIQLAVMTGTNVANQFLH
;
A
#
# COMPACT_ATOMS: atom_id res chain seq x y z
N MET A 1 25.81 15.96 2.48
CA MET A 1 24.38 16.27 2.73
C MET A 1 23.61 15.10 2.15
N MET A 2 22.75 14.46 2.95
CA MET A 2 21.95 13.31 2.51
C MET A 2 20.86 13.81 1.55
N THR A 3 20.62 13.12 0.45
CA THR A 3 19.56 13.52 -0.48
C THR A 3 18.20 13.06 0.05
N ARG A 4 17.11 13.61 -0.51
CA ARG A 4 15.76 13.17 -0.18
C ARG A 4 15.54 11.68 -0.46
N ASP A 5 16.12 11.18 -1.54
CA ASP A 5 16.04 9.77 -1.94
C ASP A 5 16.77 8.89 -0.92
N ASP A 6 17.93 9.34 -0.43
CA ASP A 6 18.67 8.63 0.62
C ASP A 6 17.88 8.57 1.93
N GLU A 7 17.20 9.65 2.31
CA GLU A 7 16.33 9.69 3.51
C GLU A 7 15.19 8.67 3.41
N ILE A 8 14.53 8.59 2.25
CA ILE A 8 13.44 7.63 2.01
C ILE A 8 14.00 6.20 2.08
N ASN A 9 15.11 5.91 1.40
CA ASN A 9 15.75 4.59 1.43
C ASN A 9 16.17 4.17 2.84
N ALA A 10 16.64 5.11 3.67
CA ALA A 10 16.99 4.83 5.07
C ALA A 10 15.76 4.58 5.96
N ALA A 11 14.62 5.17 5.62
CA ALA A 11 13.35 5.01 6.35
C ALA A 11 12.63 3.69 6.01
N MET A 12 12.71 3.25 4.75
CA MET A 12 12.06 2.04 4.23
C MET A 12 12.17 0.80 5.14
N PRO A 13 13.38 0.32 5.50
CA PRO A 13 13.53 -0.87 6.33
C PRO A 13 13.05 -0.69 7.78
N LYS A 14 12.90 0.56 8.25
CA LYS A 14 12.32 0.85 9.57
C LYS A 14 10.80 0.67 9.59
N VAL A 15 10.14 0.84 8.43
CA VAL A 15 8.69 0.74 8.27
C VAL A 15 8.26 -0.69 7.94
N ALA A 16 8.96 -1.35 7.01
CA ALA A 16 8.74 -2.75 6.67
C ALA A 16 10.07 -3.43 6.31
N PRO A 17 10.39 -4.59 6.92
CA PRO A 17 11.71 -5.21 6.74
C PRO A 17 11.94 -5.66 5.30
N GLU A 18 10.88 -6.01 4.56
CA GLU A 18 10.95 -6.41 3.16
C GLU A 18 11.42 -5.26 2.24
N LEU A 19 11.24 -4.01 2.66
CA LEU A 19 11.74 -2.84 1.93
C LEU A 19 13.26 -2.62 2.10
N ALA A 20 13.94 -3.44 2.91
CA ALA A 20 15.40 -3.53 2.90
C ALA A 20 15.95 -4.14 1.60
N SER A 21 15.07 -4.78 0.80
CA SER A 21 15.42 -5.35 -0.49
C SER A 21 16.05 -4.32 -1.43
N LYS A 22 17.13 -4.71 -2.12
CA LYS A 22 17.74 -3.91 -3.20
C LYS A 22 16.74 -3.58 -4.33
N TYR A 23 15.71 -4.41 -4.49
CA TYR A 23 14.67 -4.24 -5.49
C TYR A 23 13.59 -3.24 -5.07
N ALA A 24 13.55 -2.87 -3.79
CA ALA A 24 12.62 -1.89 -3.23
C ALA A 24 13.15 -0.45 -3.23
N ALA A 25 14.40 -0.23 -3.63
CA ALA A 25 15.06 1.07 -3.58
C ALA A 25 14.23 2.19 -4.23
N TYR A 26 14.38 3.41 -3.71
CA TYR A 26 13.78 4.63 -4.23
C TYR A 26 14.87 5.52 -4.88
N PRO A 27 14.66 6.04 -6.10
CA PRO A 27 13.59 5.65 -7.01
C PRO A 27 13.80 4.21 -7.52
N ILE A 28 12.69 3.50 -7.75
CA ILE A 28 12.72 2.15 -8.29
C ILE A 28 13.22 2.17 -9.73
N LYS A 29 14.18 1.29 -10.06
CA LYS A 29 14.85 1.26 -11.37
C LYS A 29 14.39 0.06 -12.18
N ARG A 30 13.20 0.14 -12.76
CA ARG A 30 12.65 -0.94 -13.60
C ARG A 30 11.71 -0.38 -14.68
N GLN A 31 11.58 -1.09 -15.80
CA GLN A 31 10.71 -0.64 -16.90
C GLN A 31 9.25 -1.12 -16.75
N VAL A 32 9.05 -2.35 -16.27
CA VAL A 32 7.73 -3.00 -16.16
C VAL A 32 7.63 -3.79 -14.87
N TRP A 33 6.43 -3.84 -14.28
CA TRP A 33 6.17 -4.70 -13.13
C TRP A 33 6.42 -6.16 -13.51
N LEU A 34 6.94 -6.94 -12.56
CA LEU A 34 7.02 -8.39 -12.75
C LEU A 34 5.59 -8.95 -12.69
N SER A 35 5.21 -9.74 -13.70
CA SER A 35 3.96 -10.51 -13.64
C SER A 35 4.01 -11.49 -12.48
N ILE A 36 2.88 -11.68 -11.80
CA ILE A 36 2.72 -12.66 -10.71
C ILE A 36 3.00 -14.11 -11.13
N ASP A 37 2.99 -14.38 -12.44
CA ASP A 37 3.32 -15.69 -13.04
C ASP A 37 4.73 -15.74 -13.62
N GLY A 38 5.46 -14.63 -13.52
CA GLY A 38 6.81 -14.48 -14.03
C GLY A 38 7.86 -15.06 -13.10
N GLN A 39 9.10 -14.87 -13.51
CA GLN A 39 10.28 -15.24 -12.73
C GLN A 39 11.29 -14.10 -12.70
N ILE A 40 11.98 -13.91 -11.58
CA ILE A 40 13.16 -13.05 -11.46
C ILE A 40 14.36 -13.82 -12.02
N ASP A 41 15.04 -13.21 -12.97
CA ASP A 41 16.25 -13.74 -13.61
C ASP A 41 16.10 -15.20 -14.12
N GLY A 42 14.88 -15.59 -14.50
CA GLY A 42 14.53 -16.92 -15.01
C GLY A 42 14.60 -18.06 -13.99
N SER A 43 14.72 -17.77 -12.70
CA SER A 43 14.94 -18.81 -11.67
C SER A 43 14.02 -18.70 -10.46
N LEU A 44 13.76 -17.49 -9.96
CA LEU A 44 12.94 -17.28 -8.78
C LEU A 44 11.50 -16.95 -9.19
N PRO A 45 10.46 -17.64 -8.69
CA PRO A 45 9.07 -17.33 -9.06
C PRO A 45 8.60 -16.02 -8.45
N ALA A 46 7.79 -15.25 -9.18
CA ALA A 46 7.19 -14.01 -8.69
C ALA A 46 6.22 -14.24 -7.51
N PHE A 47 5.58 -15.40 -7.47
CA PHE A 47 4.67 -15.81 -6.40
C PHE A 47 5.01 -17.22 -5.90
N ILE A 48 5.04 -17.39 -4.57
CA ILE A 48 5.21 -18.69 -3.92
C ILE A 48 3.98 -18.95 -3.06
N PRO A 49 3.12 -19.92 -3.42
CA PRO A 49 1.94 -20.22 -2.64
C PRO A 49 2.32 -20.73 -1.25
N HIS A 50 1.53 -20.35 -0.25
CA HIS A 50 1.65 -20.95 1.06
C HIS A 50 1.36 -22.45 0.98
N LYS A 51 2.33 -23.26 1.42
CA LYS A 51 2.07 -24.65 1.79
C LYS A 51 1.86 -24.66 3.29
N LYS A 52 0.66 -25.03 3.74
CA LYS A 52 0.39 -25.23 5.17
C LYS A 52 1.39 -26.25 5.71
N ASP A 53 2.37 -25.77 6.48
CA ASP A 53 3.28 -26.63 7.22
C ASP A 53 2.82 -26.62 8.68
N PRO A 54 2.35 -27.76 9.22
CA PRO A 54 1.90 -27.85 10.61
C PRO A 54 3.03 -27.56 11.62
N ASN A 55 4.31 -27.59 11.20
CA ASN A 55 5.45 -27.31 12.07
C ASN A 55 5.82 -25.81 12.10
N PHE A 56 5.33 -25.02 11.15
CA PHE A 56 5.62 -23.57 11.06
C PHE A 56 4.30 -22.79 11.00
N PRO A 57 3.69 -22.49 12.17
CA PRO A 57 2.44 -21.74 12.23
C PRO A 57 2.61 -20.30 11.73
N PHE A 58 3.84 -19.77 11.77
CA PHE A 58 4.22 -18.51 11.17
C PHE A 58 5.15 -18.78 9.97
N PRO A 59 4.83 -18.21 8.80
CA PRO A 59 5.65 -18.33 7.61
C PRO A 59 7.00 -17.65 7.87
N PRO A 60 8.14 -18.30 7.58
CA PRO A 60 9.44 -17.69 7.79
C PRO A 60 9.59 -16.42 6.95
N GLU A 61 10.34 -15.43 7.43
CA GLU A 61 10.70 -14.28 6.59
C GLU A 61 11.44 -14.79 5.34
N LYS A 62 11.11 -14.19 4.19
CA LYS A 62 11.73 -14.54 2.92
C LYS A 62 12.26 -13.27 2.26
N GLU A 63 13.58 -13.20 2.11
CA GLU A 63 14.27 -12.08 1.48
C GLU A 63 13.66 -11.75 0.11
N ASP A 64 13.42 -10.46 -0.15
CA ASP A 64 12.79 -9.93 -1.37
C ASP A 64 11.31 -10.28 -1.60
N TYR A 65 10.65 -10.97 -0.66
CA TYR A 65 9.22 -11.28 -0.77
C TYR A 65 8.41 -10.71 0.37
N VAL A 66 7.18 -10.33 0.04
CA VAL A 66 6.15 -9.88 0.96
C VAL A 66 5.16 -11.00 1.20
N TRP A 67 4.92 -11.33 2.47
CA TRP A 67 3.89 -12.28 2.86
C TRP A 67 2.50 -11.63 2.92
N GLY A 68 1.51 -12.24 2.28
CA GLY A 68 0.12 -11.83 2.46
C GLY A 68 -0.85 -12.46 1.46
N THR A 69 -2.03 -11.84 1.36
CA THR A 69 -3.11 -12.26 0.44
C THR A 69 -3.09 -11.39 -0.81
N GLY A 70 -3.12 -12.01 -1.99
CA GLY A 70 -3.25 -11.30 -3.26
C GLY A 70 -4.06 -12.09 -4.30
N PRO A 71 -3.98 -11.70 -5.58
CA PRO A 71 -4.77 -12.30 -6.67
C PRO A 71 -4.56 -13.81 -6.87
N ARG A 72 -3.41 -14.33 -6.45
CA ARG A 72 -3.04 -15.75 -6.52
C ARG A 72 -3.30 -16.52 -5.21
N GLY A 73 -3.92 -15.87 -4.23
CA GLY A 73 -4.21 -16.44 -2.91
C GLY A 73 -3.20 -16.02 -1.84
N PHE A 74 -3.07 -16.84 -0.80
CA PHE A 74 -2.17 -16.58 0.32
C PHE A 74 -0.76 -17.10 0.00
N GLY A 75 0.25 -16.26 0.15
CA GLY A 75 1.63 -16.66 -0.14
C GLY A 75 2.63 -15.50 -0.11
N TYR A 76 3.80 -15.75 -0.69
CA TYR A 76 4.86 -14.76 -0.84
C TYR A 76 4.79 -14.13 -2.23
N TYR A 77 4.74 -12.81 -2.29
CA TYR A 77 4.77 -12.00 -3.50
C TYR A 77 6.11 -11.27 -3.58
N HIS A 78 6.85 -11.43 -4.68
CA HIS A 78 8.14 -10.75 -4.83
C HIS A 78 7.97 -9.23 -4.88
N ILE A 79 8.89 -8.47 -4.31
CA ILE A 79 8.84 -6.99 -4.20
C ILE A 79 8.89 -6.25 -5.57
N LEU A 80 9.16 -6.99 -6.65
CA LEU A 80 9.08 -6.49 -8.03
C LEU A 80 7.68 -6.64 -8.64
N CYS A 81 6.74 -7.26 -7.92
CA CYS A 81 5.33 -7.32 -8.28
C CYS A 81 4.62 -6.11 -7.65
N ARG A 82 3.67 -5.54 -8.38
CA ARG A 82 2.86 -4.44 -7.85
C ARG A 82 2.05 -4.87 -6.62
N GLU A 83 1.56 -6.11 -6.64
CA GLU A 83 0.76 -6.73 -5.59
C GLU A 83 1.49 -6.76 -4.24
N ALA A 84 2.83 -6.86 -4.24
CA ALA A 84 3.60 -6.79 -3.00
C ALA A 84 3.42 -5.44 -2.29
N TYR A 85 3.36 -4.34 -3.04
CA TYR A 85 3.14 -3.00 -2.47
C TYR A 85 1.69 -2.78 -2.02
N VAL A 86 0.71 -3.40 -2.70
CA VAL A 86 -0.68 -3.43 -2.23
C VAL A 86 -0.74 -4.08 -0.84
N ILE A 87 -0.14 -5.27 -0.70
CA ILE A 87 -0.09 -6.01 0.57
C ILE A 87 0.63 -5.20 1.65
N LEU A 88 1.81 -4.64 1.35
CA LEU A 88 2.57 -3.82 2.29
C LEU A 88 1.78 -2.59 2.74
N TYR A 89 1.17 -1.87 1.80
CA TYR A 89 0.40 -0.67 2.12
C TYR A 89 -0.78 -0.99 3.03
N HIS A 90 -1.58 -2.03 2.71
CA HIS A 90 -2.67 -2.46 3.58
C HIS A 90 -2.17 -2.86 4.96
N ARG A 91 -1.10 -3.66 5.04
CA ARG A 91 -0.53 -4.10 6.31
C ARG A 91 -0.09 -2.92 7.17
N VAL A 92 0.61 -1.96 6.59
CA VAL A 92 1.08 -0.76 7.32
C VAL A 92 -0.07 0.19 7.66
N HIS A 93 -1.11 0.26 6.84
CA HIS A 93 -2.30 1.06 7.10
C HIS A 93 -3.16 0.45 8.22
N GLU A 94 -3.42 -0.85 8.18
CA GLU A 94 -4.15 -1.58 9.23
C GLU A 94 -3.41 -1.57 10.57
N MET A 95 -2.07 -1.65 10.55
CA MET A 95 -1.24 -1.54 11.75
C MET A 95 -1.19 -0.12 12.33
N ALA A 96 -1.48 0.91 11.53
CA ALA A 96 -1.55 2.30 11.98
C ALA A 96 -2.87 2.62 12.70
N LEU A 97 -3.88 1.76 12.57
CA LEU A 97 -5.09 1.83 13.38
C LEU A 97 -4.80 1.14 14.72
N PRO A 98 -4.75 1.86 15.85
CA PRO A 98 -4.66 1.19 17.14
C PRO A 98 -5.93 0.35 17.27
N CYS A 99 -5.78 -0.97 17.27
CA CYS A 99 -6.84 -1.85 17.75
C CYS A 99 -6.98 -1.60 19.26
N GLN A 100 -7.72 -0.56 19.63
CA GLN A 100 -8.00 -0.19 21.03
C GLN A 100 -8.87 -1.23 21.74
N ALA A 101 -9.35 -2.28 21.05
CA ALA A 101 -10.34 -3.22 21.57
C ALA A 101 -9.99 -4.73 21.44
N CYS A 102 -8.92 -5.14 20.74
CA CYS A 102 -8.51 -6.56 20.65
C CYS A 102 -7.01 -6.68 20.92
N CYS A 103 -6.63 -7.52 21.89
CA CYS A 103 -5.26 -7.84 22.28
C CYS A 103 -4.46 -8.62 21.22
N CYS A 104 -4.72 -8.38 19.93
CA CYS A 104 -4.54 -9.37 18.87
C CYS A 104 -3.44 -9.01 17.85
N ALA A 105 -2.87 -7.81 17.92
CA ALA A 105 -1.65 -7.48 17.16
C ALA A 105 -0.77 -6.51 17.95
N PRO A 106 0.48 -6.87 18.29
CA PRO A 106 1.42 -5.87 18.77
C PRO A 106 1.66 -4.84 17.67
N PRO A 107 1.85 -3.54 18.01
CA PRO A 107 2.43 -2.60 17.05
C PRO A 107 3.73 -3.19 16.50
N LEU A 108 4.02 -2.98 15.21
CA LEU A 108 5.23 -3.51 14.55
C LEU A 108 6.40 -3.49 15.53
N PRO A 109 6.99 -4.66 15.87
CA PRO A 109 8.18 -4.66 16.69
C PRO A 109 9.21 -3.79 15.97
N PRO A 110 9.89 -2.86 16.65
CA PRO A 110 10.86 -2.00 16.00
C PRO A 110 11.92 -2.88 15.35
N ILE A 111 11.99 -2.82 14.02
CA ILE A 111 12.97 -3.57 13.24
C ILE A 111 14.32 -2.94 13.60
N HIS A 112 15.18 -3.71 14.26
CA HIS A 112 16.45 -3.24 14.84
C HIS A 112 16.34 -2.16 15.94
N GLY A 113 15.23 -2.09 16.67
CA GLY A 113 15.11 -1.19 17.83
C GLY A 113 14.90 0.29 17.49
N GLN A 114 14.77 0.64 16.21
CA GLN A 114 14.44 2.00 15.77
C GLN A 114 13.01 2.05 15.26
N ARG A 115 12.20 2.97 15.79
CA ARG A 115 10.88 3.28 15.25
C ARG A 115 11.01 4.39 14.21
N PRO A 116 10.33 4.30 13.05
CA PRO A 116 10.26 5.42 12.14
C PRO A 116 9.55 6.58 12.84
N SER A 117 10.03 7.81 12.61
CA SER A 117 9.29 9.02 12.92
C SER A 117 7.99 9.07 12.13
N ALA A 118 7.02 9.88 12.57
CA ALA A 118 5.75 10.04 11.85
C ALA A 118 5.96 10.44 10.38
N LYS A 119 6.90 11.36 10.14
CA LYS A 119 7.28 11.79 8.79
C LYS A 119 7.86 10.65 7.95
N GLU A 120 8.79 9.87 8.51
CA GLU A 120 9.37 8.71 7.81
C GLU A 120 8.29 7.67 7.48
N LEU A 121 7.34 7.44 8.39
CA LEU A 121 6.23 6.54 8.17
C LEU A 121 5.32 7.03 7.04
N ASP A 122 4.96 8.32 7.05
CA ASP A 122 4.11 8.92 6.01
C ASP A 122 4.81 8.91 4.65
N ASP A 123 6.09 9.30 4.60
CA ASP A 123 6.90 9.28 3.38
C ASP A 123 6.95 7.88 2.74
N VAL A 124 7.18 6.83 3.54
CA VAL A 124 7.24 5.46 3.03
C VAL A 124 5.85 4.93 2.67
N LYS A 125 4.80 5.30 3.43
CA LYS A 125 3.41 4.98 3.08
C LYS A 125 3.02 5.56 1.74
N ASP A 126 3.38 6.80 1.46
CA ASP A 126 3.12 7.45 0.17
C ASP A 126 3.82 6.70 -0.96
N VAL A 127 5.08 6.30 -0.78
CA VAL A 127 5.81 5.49 -1.76
C VAL A 127 5.11 4.15 -2.01
N MET A 128 4.74 3.43 -0.95
CA MET A 128 4.03 2.14 -1.09
C MET A 128 2.67 2.31 -1.78
N TYR A 129 1.90 3.32 -1.39
CA TYR A 129 0.61 3.64 -2.00
C TYR A 129 0.78 3.93 -3.49
N ASN A 130 1.65 4.87 -3.84
CA ASN A 130 1.91 5.27 -5.21
C ASN A 130 2.30 4.05 -6.06
N ARG A 131 3.25 3.22 -5.59
CA ARG A 131 3.65 1.99 -6.29
C ARG A 131 2.50 0.99 -6.45
N SER A 132 1.60 0.89 -5.47
CA SER A 132 0.49 -0.07 -5.48
C SER A 132 -0.54 0.22 -6.58
N ILE A 133 -0.71 1.49 -6.94
CA ILE A 133 -1.64 1.92 -7.99
C ILE A 133 -0.96 2.17 -9.34
N ALA A 134 0.37 2.30 -9.35
CA ALA A 134 1.11 2.71 -10.53
C ALA A 134 1.01 1.71 -11.68
N SER A 135 0.90 2.23 -12.90
CA SER A 135 0.89 1.45 -14.14
C SER A 135 2.22 0.72 -14.41
N ARG A 136 3.35 1.28 -13.94
CA ARG A 136 4.70 0.74 -14.07
C ARG A 136 5.57 1.11 -12.85
N PRO A 137 6.69 0.41 -12.61
CA PRO A 137 7.62 0.72 -11.52
C PRO A 137 8.43 1.98 -11.84
N ASP A 138 7.81 3.13 -11.65
CA ASP A 138 8.42 4.46 -11.79
C ASP A 138 7.81 5.35 -10.70
N ASP A 139 8.61 5.72 -9.70
CA ASP A 139 8.11 6.44 -8.53
C ASP A 139 7.61 7.86 -8.85
N PHE A 140 8.19 8.52 -9.85
CA PHE A 140 7.77 9.87 -10.24
C PHE A 140 6.45 9.84 -11.00
N LEU A 141 6.28 8.85 -11.88
CA LEU A 141 4.99 8.62 -12.53
C LEU A 141 3.93 8.19 -11.51
N ALA A 142 4.29 7.27 -10.62
CA ALA A 142 3.39 6.75 -9.59
C ALA A 142 2.83 7.90 -8.72
N GLN A 143 3.68 8.85 -8.34
CA GLN A 143 3.24 10.05 -7.61
C GLN A 143 2.24 10.89 -8.43
N LYS A 144 2.48 11.08 -9.74
CA LYS A 144 1.56 11.81 -10.62
C LYS A 144 0.22 11.08 -10.75
N GLU A 145 0.23 9.78 -10.98
CA GLU A 145 -0.98 8.94 -11.09
C GLU A 145 -1.78 8.97 -9.79
N ALA A 146 -1.12 8.94 -8.63
CA ALA A 146 -1.76 9.07 -7.33
C ALA A 146 -2.50 10.41 -7.15
N ILE A 147 -1.88 11.52 -7.57
CA ILE A 147 -2.51 12.84 -7.53
C ILE A 147 -3.74 12.89 -8.45
N GLU A 148 -3.65 12.30 -9.65
CA GLU A 148 -4.76 12.25 -10.60
C GLU A 148 -5.94 11.44 -10.07
N ILE A 149 -5.68 10.28 -9.45
CA ILE A 149 -6.70 9.46 -8.80
C ILE A 149 -7.37 10.24 -7.65
N ALA A 150 -6.57 10.82 -6.75
CA ALA A 150 -7.09 11.60 -5.62
C ALA A 150 -7.96 12.79 -6.08
N ARG A 151 -7.55 13.47 -7.16
CA ARG A 151 -8.34 14.56 -7.76
C ARG A 151 -9.66 14.07 -8.32
N GLY A 152 -9.66 12.92 -9.01
CA GLY A 152 -10.87 12.30 -9.55
C GLY A 152 -11.86 11.88 -8.47
N GLU A 153 -11.36 11.29 -7.38
CA GLU A 153 -12.18 10.92 -6.22
C GLU A 153 -12.76 12.15 -5.51
N ALA A 154 -11.95 13.18 -5.24
CA ALA A 154 -12.41 14.42 -4.62
C ALA A 154 -13.52 15.09 -5.46
N GLN A 155 -13.38 15.11 -6.79
CA GLN A 155 -14.40 15.64 -7.68
C GLN A 155 -15.70 14.81 -7.63
N ARG A 156 -15.60 13.48 -7.55
CA ARG A 156 -16.76 12.59 -7.39
C ARG A 156 -17.52 12.87 -6.10
N TYR A 157 -16.82 13.00 -4.97
CA TYR A 157 -17.44 13.33 -3.68
C TYR A 157 -18.14 14.70 -3.73
N TYR A 158 -17.48 15.71 -4.30
CA TYR A 158 -18.09 17.03 -4.45
C TYR A 158 -19.40 17.00 -5.25
N HIS A 159 -19.45 16.27 -6.37
CA HIS A 159 -20.68 16.13 -7.16
C HIS A 159 -21.75 15.29 -6.44
N GLN A 160 -21.36 14.27 -5.68
CA GLN A 160 -22.29 13.50 -4.86
C GLN A 160 -22.94 14.38 -3.80
N ASP A 161 -22.16 15.19 -3.10
CA ASP A 161 -22.66 16.12 -2.07
C ASP A 161 -23.59 17.18 -2.67
N GLN A 162 -23.24 17.74 -3.83
CA GLN A 162 -24.13 18.66 -4.55
C GLN A 162 -25.46 18.01 -4.95
N ASN A 163 -25.43 16.76 -5.44
CA ASN A 163 -26.64 16.03 -5.80
C ASN A 163 -27.51 15.75 -4.57
N ILE A 164 -26.90 15.40 -3.43
CA ILE A 164 -27.61 15.21 -2.17
C ILE A 164 -28.25 16.52 -1.70
N GLN A 165 -27.50 17.63 -1.71
CA GLN A 165 -28.01 18.95 -1.33
C GLN A 165 -29.18 19.38 -2.25
N LEU A 166 -29.06 19.17 -3.56
CA LEU A 166 -30.12 19.49 -4.52
C LEU A 166 -31.37 18.61 -4.31
N ALA A 167 -31.20 17.32 -4.01
CA ALA A 167 -32.31 16.41 -3.72
C ALA A 167 -33.04 16.79 -2.42
N VAL A 168 -32.29 17.21 -1.38
CA VAL A 168 -32.88 17.72 -0.15
C VAL A 168 -33.66 19.01 -0.42
N MET A 169 -33.07 19.99 -1.11
CA MET A 169 -33.74 21.27 -1.41
C MET A 169 -34.99 21.11 -2.29
N THR A 170 -34.98 20.20 -3.26
CA THR A 170 -36.15 19.91 -4.09
C THR A 170 -37.23 19.19 -3.28
N GLY A 171 -36.87 18.20 -2.45
CA GLY A 171 -37.81 17.50 -1.55
C GLY A 171 -38.54 18.43 -0.57
N THR A 172 -37.85 19.41 0.02
CA THR A 172 -38.49 20.40 0.92
C THR A 172 -39.43 21.33 0.17
N ASN A 173 -39.12 21.68 -1.07
CA ASN A 173 -39.98 22.55 -1.89
C ASN A 173 -41.24 21.84 -2.38
N VAL A 174 -41.18 20.54 -2.69
CA VAL A 174 -42.38 19.75 -3.04
C VAL A 174 -43.29 19.58 -1.82
N ALA A 175 -42.74 19.32 -0.62
CA ALA A 175 -43.54 19.19 0.60
C ALA A 175 -44.32 20.47 0.97
N ASN A 176 -43.78 21.65 0.67
CA ASN A 176 -44.46 22.93 0.93
C ASN A 176 -45.53 23.30 -0.11
N GLN A 177 -45.58 22.67 -1.28
CA GLN A 177 -46.61 22.92 -2.29
C GLN A 177 -47.92 22.14 -2.07
N PHE A 178 -47.94 21.15 -1.16
CA PHE A 178 -49.13 20.36 -0.83
C PHE A 178 -49.83 20.79 0.48
N LEU A 179 -49.43 21.94 1.06
CA LEU A 179 -49.97 22.47 2.32
C LEU A 179 -50.79 23.77 2.15
N HIS A 180 -51.24 24.09 0.93
CA HIS A 180 -52.11 25.24 0.65
C HIS A 180 -53.39 24.82 -0.07
#